data_AF-A0A961EIK9-F1
#
_entry.id   AF-A0A961EIK9-F1
#
_cell.length_a   1.000
_cell.length_b   1.000
_cell.length_c   1.000
_cell.angle_alpha   90.00
_cell.angle_beta   90.00
_cell.angle_gamma   90.00
#
_symmetry.space_group_name_H-M   'P 1'
#
loop_
_entity.id
_entity.type
_entity.pdbx_description
1 polymer ?
#
loop_
_entity_poly.entity_id
_entity_poly.type
_entity_poly.pdbx_seq_one_letter_code
_entity_poly.pdbx_strand_id
1 'polypeptide(L)'
;MEWLALAVLALLGAVVVRRGGSRGRGAADPFGADSGEVADRLARIVADAGSTQRRLLSDRLASLRSHRVPLRAIHHSPVPKVARLLFADGTVILARSLVQGEVTRLGLMREAGSVVIADFGSHSDGIEVALSGVRGDACRVLAVGLDQSD
;
A
#
# COMPACT_ATOMS: atom_id res chain seq x y z
N MET A 1 17.59 -9.71 -7.13
CA MET A 1 18.18 -9.13 -5.90
C MET A 1 17.89 -7.62 -5.80
N GLU A 2 16.70 -7.17 -6.24
CA GLU A 2 16.39 -5.73 -6.40
C GLU A 2 15.30 -5.24 -5.42
N TRP A 3 14.91 -6.08 -4.46
CA TRP A 3 13.85 -5.76 -3.48
C TRP A 3 14.34 -4.97 -2.26
N LEU A 4 15.65 -4.74 -2.14
CA LEU A 4 16.23 -4.00 -1.02
C LEU A 4 16.05 -2.48 -1.14
N ALA A 5 15.89 -1.94 -2.35
CA ALA A 5 15.81 -0.49 -2.57
C ALA A 5 14.47 0.12 -2.07
N LEU A 6 13.36 -0.61 -2.20
CA LEU A 6 12.04 -0.11 -1.82
C LEU A 6 11.73 -0.26 -0.32
N ALA A 7 12.30 -1.26 0.35
CA ALA A 7 12.20 -1.40 1.79
C ALA A 7 12.90 -0.25 2.53
N VAL A 8 13.99 0.28 1.96
CA VAL A 8 14.72 1.44 2.51
C VAL A 8 13.88 2.73 2.44
N LEU A 9 13.06 2.92 1.40
CA LEU A 9 12.21 4.11 1.25
C LEU A 9 11.06 4.18 2.27
N ALA A 10 10.42 3.05 2.57
CA ALA A 10 9.37 3.00 3.59
C ALA A 10 9.92 3.09 5.03
N LEU A 11 11.14 2.59 5.28
CA LEU A 11 11.80 2.69 6.59
C LEU A 11 12.42 4.07 6.84
N LEU A 12 12.90 4.77 5.81
CA LEU A 12 13.45 6.13 5.94
C LEU A 12 12.37 7.15 6.33
N GLY A 13 11.15 7.02 5.82
CA GLY A 13 10.03 7.91 6.18
C GLY A 13 9.67 7.86 7.67
N ALA A 14 9.84 6.71 8.33
CA ALA A 14 9.56 6.55 9.75
C ALA A 14 10.73 6.93 10.68
N VAL A 15 11.98 6.88 10.18
CA VAL A 15 13.19 7.15 10.99
C VAL A 15 13.54 8.64 11.03
N VAL A 16 13.29 9.40 9.96
CA VAL A 16 13.66 10.83 9.90
C VAL A 16 12.83 11.70 10.85
N VAL A 17 11.62 11.29 11.22
CA VAL A 17 10.75 12.05 12.13
C VAL A 17 11.20 11.98 13.61
N ARG A 18 12.08 11.04 14.00
CA ARG A 18 12.35 10.76 15.42
C ARG A 18 13.67 11.28 15.99
N ARG A 19 14.49 12.02 15.24
CA ARG A 19 15.82 12.47 15.73
C ARG A 19 16.04 14.00 15.67
N GLY A 20 15.02 14.76 16.03
CA GLY A 20 15.17 16.19 16.35
C GLY A 20 15.73 16.37 17.77
N GLY A 21 17.05 16.33 17.93
CA GLY A 21 17.66 16.63 19.22
C GLY A 21 19.18 16.47 19.25
N SER A 22 19.91 17.44 18.70
CA SER A 22 21.11 17.96 19.37
C SER A 22 21.59 19.27 18.74
N ARG A 23 21.71 20.30 19.58
CA ARG A 23 22.39 21.57 19.26
C ARG A 23 23.89 21.29 19.13
N GLY A 24 24.48 21.61 17.97
CA GLY A 24 25.92 21.49 17.73
C GLY A 24 26.38 22.47 16.67
N ARG A 25 27.09 23.51 17.12
CA ARG A 25 27.58 24.68 16.40
C ARG A 25 28.66 24.31 15.36
N GLY A 26 28.48 24.78 14.12
CA GLY A 26 29.55 25.23 13.23
C GLY A 26 30.38 24.18 12.49
N ALA A 27 29.89 23.76 11.33
CA ALA A 27 30.73 23.43 10.17
C ALA A 27 29.91 23.77 8.92
N ALA A 28 30.37 24.72 8.11
CA ALA A 28 29.75 25.01 6.83
C ALA A 28 29.86 23.77 5.94
N ASP A 29 28.73 23.15 5.64
CA ASP A 29 28.63 22.03 4.71
C ASP A 29 29.01 22.55 3.30
N PRO A 30 30.02 21.97 2.61
CA PRO A 30 30.43 22.40 1.28
C PRO A 30 29.33 22.26 0.20
N PHE A 31 28.20 21.61 0.51
CA PHE A 31 27.02 21.57 -0.37
C PHE A 31 25.95 22.63 -0.06
N GLY A 32 26.17 23.49 0.94
CA GLY A 32 25.35 24.69 1.22
C GLY A 32 23.85 24.45 1.47
N ALA A 33 23.41 23.20 1.49
CA ALA A 33 22.02 22.85 1.71
C ALA A 33 21.77 22.85 3.21
N ASP A 34 20.94 23.78 3.68
CA ASP A 34 20.43 23.70 5.04
C ASP A 34 19.73 22.35 5.20
N SER A 35 20.18 21.56 6.17
CA SER A 35 19.57 20.26 6.50
C SER A 35 18.05 20.35 6.70
N GLY A 36 17.54 21.51 7.17
CA GLY A 36 16.11 21.77 7.26
C GLY A 36 15.44 21.92 5.89
N GLU A 37 16.06 22.64 4.96
CA GLU A 37 15.54 22.83 3.59
C GLU A 37 15.47 21.50 2.82
N VAL A 38 16.48 20.64 2.98
CA VAL A 38 16.50 19.30 2.38
C VAL A 38 15.39 18.43 2.96
N ALA A 39 15.19 18.45 4.28
CA ALA A 39 14.14 17.69 4.95
C ALA A 39 12.75 18.15 4.49
N ASP A 40 12.50 19.46 4.41
CA ASP A 40 11.23 20.03 3.96
C ASP A 40 10.94 19.72 2.49
N ARG A 41 11.98 19.72 1.65
CA ARG A 41 11.85 19.34 0.24
C ARG A 41 11.55 17.86 0.08
N LEU A 42 12.22 17.00 0.85
CA LEU A 42 11.95 15.57 0.85
C LEU A 42 10.53 15.26 1.35
N ALA A 43 10.08 15.93 2.43
CA ALA A 43 8.73 15.78 2.96
C ALA A 43 7.66 16.12 1.92
N ARG A 44 7.86 17.20 1.14
CA ARG A 44 6.97 17.57 0.04
C ARG A 44 6.93 16.50 -1.06
N ILE A 45 8.09 16.01 -1.48
CA ILE A 45 8.18 14.94 -2.50
C ILE A 45 7.47 13.68 -2.04
N VAL A 46 7.65 13.28 -0.77
CA VAL A 46 7.00 12.10 -0.19
C VAL A 46 5.48 12.30 -0.13
N ALA A 47 5.00 13.49 0.25
CA ALA A 47 3.57 13.81 0.26
C ALA A 47 2.96 13.76 -1.14
N ASP A 48 3.61 14.36 -2.14
CA ASP A 48 3.17 14.38 -3.53
C ASP A 48 3.13 12.97 -4.12
N ALA A 49 4.18 12.18 -3.87
CA ALA A 49 4.25 10.78 -4.29
C ALA A 49 3.14 9.93 -3.64
N GLY A 50 2.89 10.13 -2.35
CA GLY A 50 1.80 9.44 -1.63
C GLY A 50 0.41 9.76 -2.19
N SER A 51 0.16 11.03 -2.53
CA SER A 51 -1.11 11.44 -3.14
C SER A 51 -1.31 10.85 -4.54
N THR A 52 -0.25 10.84 -5.35
CA THR A 52 -0.24 10.27 -6.70
C THR A 52 -0.48 8.77 -6.66
N GLN A 53 0.24 8.05 -5.79
CA GLN A 53 0.08 6.62 -5.58
C GLN A 53 -1.35 6.27 -5.14
N ARG A 54 -1.92 7.05 -4.22
CA ARG A 54 -3.30 6.82 -3.75
C ARG A 54 -4.31 7.01 -4.87
N ARG A 55 -4.14 8.04 -5.70
CA ARG A 55 -4.99 8.26 -6.89
C ARG A 55 -4.89 7.10 -7.87
N LEU A 56 -3.67 6.67 -8.23
CA LEU A 56 -3.47 5.52 -9.12
C LEU A 56 -4.10 4.24 -8.58
N LEU A 57 -3.97 3.98 -7.27
CA LEU A 57 -4.61 2.84 -6.63
C LEU A 57 -6.15 2.95 -6.70
N SER A 58 -6.72 4.12 -6.42
CA SER A 58 -8.16 4.36 -6.57
C SER A 58 -8.65 4.14 -8.00
N ASP A 59 -7.93 4.63 -9.01
CA ASP A 59 -8.30 4.48 -10.42
C ASP A 59 -8.27 3.00 -10.84
N ARG A 60 -7.27 2.24 -10.37
CA ARG A 60 -7.19 0.79 -10.60
C ARG A 60 -8.30 0.03 -9.89
N LEU A 61 -8.61 0.35 -8.64
CA LEU A 61 -9.73 -0.23 -7.90
C LEU A 61 -11.07 0.05 -8.59
N ALA A 62 -11.27 1.26 -9.12
CA ALA A 62 -12.45 1.64 -9.89
C ALA A 62 -12.59 0.77 -11.14
N SER A 63 -11.49 0.57 -11.87
CA SER A 63 -11.46 -0.31 -13.05
C SER A 63 -11.82 -1.76 -12.69
N LEU A 64 -11.17 -2.33 -11.67
CA LEU A 64 -11.44 -3.70 -11.19
C LEU A 64 -12.89 -3.89 -10.76
N ARG A 65 -13.46 -2.92 -10.04
CA ARG A 65 -14.88 -2.93 -9.62
C ARG A 65 -15.82 -2.86 -10.82
N SER A 66 -15.59 -1.91 -11.73
CA SER A 66 -16.42 -1.69 -12.92
C SER A 66 -16.51 -2.94 -13.80
N HIS A 67 -15.36 -3.58 -14.04
CA HIS A 67 -15.26 -4.79 -14.85
C HIS A 67 -15.55 -6.08 -14.08
N ARG A 68 -15.87 -5.99 -12.78
CA ARG A 68 -16.06 -7.14 -11.87
C ARG A 68 -14.96 -8.18 -12.01
N VAL A 69 -13.71 -7.71 -12.06
CA VAL A 69 -12.55 -8.58 -12.28
C VAL A 69 -12.41 -9.52 -11.07
N PRO A 70 -12.40 -10.84 -11.27
CA PRO A 70 -12.32 -11.78 -10.17
C PRO A 70 -10.90 -11.90 -9.61
N LEU A 71 -10.83 -12.06 -8.29
CA LEU A 71 -9.61 -12.40 -7.56
C LEU A 71 -9.17 -13.81 -7.98
N ARG A 72 -7.96 -13.91 -8.53
CA ARG A 72 -7.39 -15.16 -9.03
C ARG A 72 -6.52 -15.85 -8.04
N ALA A 73 -5.70 -15.13 -7.28
CA ALA A 73 -4.79 -15.73 -6.31
C ALA A 73 -4.50 -14.78 -5.15
N ILE A 74 -4.10 -15.37 -4.03
CA ILE A 74 -3.63 -14.66 -2.85
C ILE A 74 -2.24 -15.21 -2.56
N HIS A 75 -1.23 -14.35 -2.62
CA HIS A 75 0.14 -14.70 -2.28
C HIS A 75 0.56 -14.01 -0.99
N HIS A 76 1.47 -14.64 -0.25
CA HIS A 76 2.10 -14.00 0.89
C HIS A 76 3.05 -12.90 0.41
N SER A 77 3.03 -11.76 1.10
CA SER A 77 4.04 -10.72 0.93
C SER A 77 5.26 -11.06 1.81
N PRO A 78 6.49 -10.67 1.41
CA PRO A 78 7.64 -10.67 2.32
C PRO A 78 7.44 -9.72 3.52
N VAL A 79 6.52 -8.76 3.40
CA VAL A 79 6.14 -7.88 4.51
C VAL A 79 5.10 -8.58 5.40
N PRO A 80 5.38 -8.75 6.71
CA PRO A 80 4.45 -9.39 7.63
C PRO A 80 3.08 -8.69 7.63
N LYS A 81 2.00 -9.48 7.70
CA LYS A 81 0.59 -9.02 7.73
C LYS A 81 0.11 -8.33 6.44
N VAL A 82 0.88 -8.42 5.36
CA VAL A 82 0.48 -7.99 4.01
C VAL A 82 0.33 -9.22 3.12
N ALA A 83 -0.72 -9.23 2.31
CA ALA A 83 -0.99 -10.21 1.27
C ALA A 83 -1.01 -9.52 -0.10
N ARG A 84 -0.62 -10.25 -1.14
CA ARG A 84 -0.69 -9.84 -2.54
C ARG A 84 -1.95 -10.45 -3.13
N LEU A 85 -2.88 -9.61 -3.56
CA LEU A 85 -4.13 -10.00 -4.20
C LEU A 85 -3.97 -9.88 -5.71
N LEU A 86 -3.89 -11.01 -6.40
CA LEU A 86 -3.78 -11.08 -7.87
C LEU A 86 -5.16 -11.20 -8.49
N PHE A 87 -5.52 -10.24 -9.34
CA PHE A 87 -6.77 -10.23 -10.10
C PHE A 87 -6.60 -10.82 -11.50
N ALA A 88 -7.70 -11.19 -12.13
CA ALA A 88 -7.69 -11.85 -13.45
C ALA A 88 -7.20 -10.98 -14.61
N ASP A 89 -7.17 -9.66 -14.44
CA ASP A 89 -6.59 -8.71 -15.40
C ASP A 89 -5.07 -8.55 -15.23
N GLY A 90 -4.46 -9.30 -14.31
CA GLY A 90 -3.04 -9.21 -13.96
C GLY A 90 -2.73 -8.14 -12.91
N THR A 91 -3.72 -7.36 -12.45
CA THR A 91 -3.49 -6.36 -11.40
C THR A 91 -3.16 -7.04 -10.08
N VAL A 92 -2.09 -6.60 -9.42
CA VAL A 92 -1.72 -7.07 -8.08
C VAL A 92 -1.83 -5.92 -7.07
N ILE A 93 -2.62 -6.15 -6.01
CA ILE A 93 -2.82 -5.18 -4.92
C ILE A 93 -2.17 -5.71 -3.66
N LEU A 94 -1.43 -4.84 -2.97
CA LEU A 94 -0.94 -5.09 -1.61
C LEU A 94 -2.06 -4.76 -0.63
N ALA A 95 -2.52 -5.77 0.09
CA ALA A 95 -3.61 -5.65 1.05
C ALA A 95 -3.17 -6.11 2.44
N ARG A 96 -3.60 -5.40 3.49
CA ARG A 96 -3.47 -5.84 4.88
C ARG A 96 -4.84 -6.11 5.50
N SER A 97 -4.87 -7.02 6.46
CA SER A 97 -6.05 -7.31 7.27
C SER A 97 -6.32 -6.15 8.24
N LEU A 98 -7.53 -5.61 8.30
CA LEU A 98 -7.94 -4.70 9.38
C LEU A 98 -8.26 -5.46 10.66
N VAL A 99 -8.90 -6.62 10.52
CA VAL A 99 -9.25 -7.55 11.61
C VAL A 99 -8.46 -8.84 11.42
N GLN A 100 -8.01 -9.47 12.51
CA GLN A 100 -7.35 -10.77 12.42
C GLN A 100 -8.28 -11.80 11.75
N GLY A 101 -7.75 -12.54 10.78
CA GLY A 101 -8.49 -13.60 10.08
C GLY A 101 -9.19 -13.19 8.80
N GLU A 102 -9.33 -11.89 8.47
CA GLU A 102 -10.00 -11.46 7.21
C GLU A 102 -9.26 -11.96 5.96
N VAL A 103 -7.92 -12.03 5.99
CA VAL A 103 -7.14 -12.63 4.88
C VAL A 103 -7.40 -14.14 4.75
N THR A 104 -7.52 -14.86 5.87
CA THR A 104 -7.86 -16.30 5.87
C THR A 104 -9.28 -16.50 5.33
N ARG A 105 -10.23 -15.67 5.79
CA ARG A 105 -11.61 -15.64 5.30
C ARG A 105 -11.67 -15.37 3.80
N LEU A 106 -10.87 -14.43 3.31
CA LEU A 106 -10.77 -14.12 1.88
C LEU A 106 -10.26 -15.34 1.09
N GLY A 107 -9.29 -16.07 1.62
CA GLY A 107 -8.85 -17.35 1.06
C GLY A 107 -9.98 -18.36 0.94
N LEU A 108 -10.74 -18.57 2.03
CA LEU A 108 -11.89 -19.47 2.04
C LEU A 108 -12.99 -19.04 1.04
N MET A 109 -13.29 -17.74 0.96
CA MET A 109 -14.25 -17.20 0.01
C MET A 109 -13.84 -17.47 -1.44
N ARG A 110 -12.53 -17.37 -1.74
CA ARG A 110 -11.97 -17.65 -3.05
C ARG A 110 -12.01 -19.15 -3.39
N GLU A 111 -11.69 -20.03 -2.44
CA GLU A 111 -11.84 -21.48 -2.64
C GLU A 111 -13.31 -21.87 -2.86
N ALA A 112 -14.25 -21.15 -2.22
CA ALA A 112 -15.68 -21.37 -2.38
C ALA A 112 -16.26 -20.82 -3.70
N GLY A 113 -15.53 -19.96 -4.42
CA GLY A 113 -15.94 -19.42 -5.72
C GLY A 113 -15.30 -18.09 -6.10
N SER A 114 -15.91 -17.38 -7.05
CA SER A 114 -15.40 -16.09 -7.51
C SER A 114 -15.57 -15.01 -6.45
N VAL A 115 -14.51 -14.23 -6.22
CA VAL A 115 -14.51 -13.05 -5.35
C VAL A 115 -14.20 -11.82 -6.18
N VAL A 116 -14.98 -10.75 -6.03
CA VAL A 116 -14.81 -9.48 -6.75
C VAL A 116 -14.81 -8.31 -5.78
N ILE A 117 -14.33 -7.15 -6.22
CA ILE A 117 -14.48 -5.91 -5.46
C ILE A 117 -15.93 -5.44 -5.55
N ALA A 118 -16.58 -5.32 -4.39
CA ALA A 118 -17.91 -4.78 -4.26
C ALA A 118 -17.86 -3.26 -4.15
N ASP A 119 -16.97 -2.73 -3.32
CA ASP A 119 -16.79 -1.29 -3.12
C ASP A 119 -15.41 -0.96 -2.55
N PHE A 120 -15.06 0.33 -2.55
CA PHE A 120 -13.84 0.81 -1.89
C PHE A 120 -14.01 2.25 -1.39
N GLY A 121 -13.30 2.58 -0.31
CA GLY A 121 -13.40 3.88 0.36
C GLY A 121 -12.08 4.33 0.97
N SER A 122 -11.99 5.62 1.27
CA SER A 122 -10.80 6.17 1.91
C SER A 122 -10.71 5.77 3.37
N HIS A 123 -9.54 5.31 3.80
CA HIS A 123 -9.18 5.08 5.19
C HIS A 123 -7.89 5.86 5.54
N SER A 124 -7.63 6.12 6.83
CA SER A 124 -6.43 6.87 7.28
C SER A 124 -5.13 6.21 6.80
N ASP A 125 -5.11 4.88 6.86
CA ASP A 125 -3.91 4.06 6.61
C ASP A 125 -3.84 3.49 5.18
N GLY A 126 -4.80 3.82 4.31
CA GLY A 126 -4.89 3.25 2.96
C GLY A 126 -6.28 3.39 2.35
N ILE A 127 -6.65 2.48 1.46
CA ILE A 127 -8.00 2.40 0.88
C ILE A 127 -8.67 1.14 1.40
N GLU A 128 -9.79 1.28 2.09
CA GLU A 128 -10.61 0.13 2.50
C GLU A 128 -11.27 -0.46 1.25
N VAL A 129 -11.17 -1.76 1.07
CA VAL A 129 -11.71 -2.50 -0.07
C VAL A 129 -12.67 -3.55 0.46
N ALA A 130 -13.92 -3.46 0.06
CA ALA A 130 -14.95 -4.46 0.32
C ALA A 130 -14.96 -5.48 -0.82
N LEU A 131 -14.82 -6.75 -0.46
CA LEU A 131 -14.80 -7.88 -1.37
C LEU A 131 -16.05 -8.72 -1.14
N SER A 132 -16.69 -9.15 -2.24
CA SER A 132 -17.89 -10.00 -2.20
C SER A 132 -17.63 -11.31 -2.94
N GLY A 133 -18.00 -12.42 -2.31
CA GLY A 133 -18.03 -13.74 -2.91
C GLY A 133 -19.40 -14.05 -3.53
N VAL A 134 -19.42 -14.98 -4.48
CA VAL A 134 -20.65 -15.45 -5.16
C VAL A 134 -21.72 -16.04 -4.22
N ARG A 135 -21.35 -16.47 -3.01
CA ARG A 135 -22.26 -17.05 -2.02
C ARG A 135 -22.88 -16.01 -1.06
N GLY A 136 -22.67 -14.72 -1.32
CA GLY A 136 -23.12 -13.63 -0.45
C GLY A 136 -22.17 -13.31 0.71
N ASP A 137 -21.04 -14.02 0.80
CA ASP A 137 -19.98 -13.71 1.75
C ASP A 137 -19.33 -12.36 1.44
N ALA A 138 -18.98 -11.61 2.49
CA ALA A 138 -18.27 -10.34 2.37
C ALA A 138 -17.04 -10.32 3.30
N CYS A 139 -15.98 -9.68 2.82
CA CYS A 139 -14.72 -9.49 3.53
C CYS A 139 -14.21 -8.07 3.29
N ARG A 140 -13.48 -7.51 4.25
CA ARG A 140 -12.85 -6.19 4.12
C ARG A 140 -11.37 -6.25 4.35
N VAL A 141 -10.63 -5.62 3.46
CA VAL A 141 -9.17 -5.49 3.53
C VAL A 141 -8.76 -4.04 3.32
N LEU A 142 -7.57 -3.68 3.76
CA LEU A 142 -7.00 -2.37 3.49
C LEU A 142 -5.95 -2.49 2.39
N ALA A 143 -6.21 -1.91 1.24
CA ALA A 143 -5.23 -1.74 0.17
C ALA A 143 -4.23 -0.65 0.56
N VAL A 144 -2.96 -1.04 0.60
CA VAL A 144 -1.83 -0.16 0.98
C VAL A 144 -0.98 0.24 -0.23
N GLY A 145 -1.14 -0.42 -1.37
CA GLY A 145 -0.42 -0.08 -2.59
C GLY A 145 -0.72 -1.01 -3.76
N LEU A 146 -0.22 -0.62 -4.93
CA LEU A 146 -0.10 -1.49 -6.09
C LEU A 146 1.24 -2.20 -6.03
N ASP A 147 1.25 -3.47 -6.35
CA ASP A 147 2.48 -4.20 -6.58
C ASP A 147 2.88 -3.98 -8.04
N GLN A 148 3.68 -2.94 -8.25
CA GLN A 148 4.25 -2.64 -9.56
C GLN A 148 5.41 -3.60 -9.76
N SER A 149 5.25 -4.58 -10.65
CA SER A 149 6.42 -5.20 -11.28
C SER A 149 7.08 -4.13 -12.14
N ASP A 150 8.35 -3.87 -11.85
CA ASP A 150 9.27 -3.02 -12.63
C ASP A 150 9.19 -3.34 -14.14
#